data_AF-A0A7K6R6R6-F1
#
_entry.id   AF-A0A7K6R6R6-F1
#
_cell.length_a   1.000
_cell.length_b   1.000
_cell.length_c   1.000
_cell.angle_alpha   90.00
_cell.angle_beta   90.00
_cell.angle_gamma   90.00
#
_symmetry.space_group_name_H-M   'P 1'
#
loop_
_entity.id
_entity.type
_entity.pdbx_description
1 polymer ?
#
loop_
_entity_poly.entity_id
_entity_poly.type
_entity_poly.pdbx_seq_one_letter_code
_entity_poly.pdbx_strand_id
1 'polypeptide(L)'
;CEILSSLPLQMSLYFNVYFFPFWWLLTVAILYMKYPLLSDYYKFILVTITILVSLTELIRLYLGYVGNLLEKVPELAGFWLLTLLPQLPVILFLLFNEALQIHPLERAVHIVFAAFLSFQAVAAFFTLRRMVNTLASRFRLTEFHRLEEQRPGAGRDSPGTGSAA
;
A
#
# COMPACT_ATOMS: atom_id res chain seq x y z
N CYS A 1 -4.85 13.75 19.69
CA CYS A 1 -4.20 13.22 18.48
C CYS A 1 -5.05 12.10 17.92
N GLU A 2 -5.55 12.25 16.71
CA GLU A 2 -6.21 11.14 15.99
C GLU A 2 -5.10 10.30 15.35
N ILE A 3 -5.04 9.01 15.69
CA ILE A 3 -4.09 8.06 15.06
C ILE A 3 -4.67 7.73 13.68
N LEU A 4 -3.96 8.07 12.62
CA LEU A 4 -4.40 7.79 11.24
C LEU A 4 -3.94 6.43 10.73
N SER A 5 -2.94 5.83 11.38
CA SER A 5 -2.50 4.47 11.07
C SER A 5 -3.64 3.46 11.21
N SER A 6 -3.67 2.48 10.30
CA SER A 6 -4.65 1.41 10.27
C SER A 6 -4.07 0.13 10.86
N LEU A 7 -4.52 -0.23 12.06
CA LEU A 7 -4.17 -1.50 12.72
C LEU A 7 -4.49 -2.74 11.86
N PRO A 8 -5.68 -2.89 11.24
CA PRO A 8 -5.97 -4.07 10.41
C PRO A 8 -5.06 -4.18 9.18
N LEU A 9 -4.67 -3.06 8.57
CA LEU A 9 -3.70 -3.06 7.49
C LEU A 9 -2.32 -3.54 7.98
N GLN A 10 -1.87 -3.06 9.14
CA GLN A 10 -0.60 -3.45 9.74
C GLN A 10 -0.54 -4.95 10.06
N MET A 11 -1.62 -5.50 10.64
CA MET A 11 -1.72 -6.92 10.94
C MET A 11 -1.67 -7.78 9.67
N SER A 12 -2.38 -7.37 8.60
CA SER A 12 -2.34 -8.09 7.34
C SER A 12 -0.95 -8.06 6.68
N LEU A 13 -0.26 -6.92 6.70
CA LEU A 13 1.12 -6.80 6.22
C LEU A 13 2.06 -7.72 6.98
N TYR A 14 1.93 -7.77 8.31
CA TYR A 14 2.72 -8.66 9.16
C TYR A 14 2.55 -10.12 8.76
N PHE A 15 1.31 -10.61 8.65
CA PHE A 15 1.07 -12.00 8.21
C PHE A 15 1.60 -12.26 6.80
N ASN A 16 1.48 -11.29 5.90
CA ASN A 16 1.95 -11.44 4.54
C ASN A 16 3.48 -11.54 4.43
N VAL A 17 4.24 -10.89 5.32
CA VAL A 17 5.71 -11.05 5.41
C VAL A 17 6.12 -12.51 5.65
N TYR A 18 5.38 -13.26 6.47
CA TYR A 18 5.66 -14.68 6.71
C TYR A 18 5.06 -15.59 5.64
N PHE A 19 3.90 -15.24 5.11
CA PHE A 19 3.25 -16.01 4.05
C PHE A 19 4.02 -15.94 2.72
N PHE A 20 4.60 -14.78 2.39
CA PHE A 20 5.31 -14.56 1.13
C PHE A 20 6.47 -15.54 0.85
N PRO A 21 7.44 -15.80 1.76
CA PRO A 21 8.50 -16.77 1.50
C PRO A 21 7.97 -18.20 1.31
N PHE A 22 6.90 -18.56 2.02
CA PHE A 22 6.23 -19.85 1.83
C PHE A 22 5.54 -19.94 0.47
N TRP A 23 4.78 -18.92 0.09
CA TRP A 23 4.15 -18.79 -1.23
C TRP A 23 5.18 -18.87 -2.36
N TRP A 24 6.30 -18.16 -2.20
CA TRP A 24 7.39 -18.14 -3.17
C TRP A 24 8.03 -19.50 -3.35
N LEU A 25 8.38 -20.17 -2.24
CA LEU A 25 9.02 -21.48 -2.27
C LEU A 25 8.11 -22.53 -2.92
N LEU A 26 6.82 -22.53 -2.58
CA LEU A 26 5.83 -23.41 -3.20
C LEU A 26 5.68 -23.14 -4.70
N THR A 27 5.59 -21.86 -5.09
CA THR A 27 5.46 -21.49 -6.50
C THR A 27 6.69 -21.92 -7.30
N VAL A 28 7.90 -21.73 -6.77
CA VAL A 28 9.16 -22.18 -7.40
C VAL A 28 9.25 -23.70 -7.47
N ALA A 29 8.89 -24.41 -6.40
CA ALA A 29 8.90 -25.87 -6.38
C ALA A 29 7.93 -26.46 -7.41
N ILE A 30 6.70 -25.92 -7.49
CA ILE A 30 5.71 -26.34 -8.49
C ILE A 30 6.22 -26.01 -9.89
N LEU A 31 6.72 -24.78 -10.11
CA LEU A 31 7.29 -24.38 -11.40
C LEU A 31 8.41 -25.32 -11.85
N TYR A 32 9.31 -25.72 -10.94
CA TYR A 32 10.37 -26.69 -11.22
C TYR A 32 9.81 -28.05 -11.67
N MET A 33 8.79 -28.56 -10.98
CA MET A 33 8.16 -29.84 -11.30
C MET A 33 7.47 -29.84 -12.67
N LYS A 34 6.77 -28.75 -13.03
CA LYS A 34 6.09 -28.64 -14.33
C LYS A 34 6.97 -28.05 -15.43
N TYR A 35 8.17 -27.56 -15.11
CA TYR A 35 9.08 -26.91 -16.06
C TYR A 35 9.31 -27.73 -17.35
N PRO A 36 9.52 -29.07 -17.29
CA PRO A 36 9.73 -29.88 -18.49
C PRO A 36 8.48 -30.00 -19.38
N LEU A 37 7.29 -29.82 -18.82
CA LEU A 37 5.99 -30.01 -19.49
C LEU A 37 5.49 -28.71 -20.16
N LEU A 38 6.06 -27.57 -19.79
CA LEU A 38 5.70 -26.26 -20.33
C LEU A 38 6.34 -26.00 -21.69
N SER A 39 5.66 -25.23 -22.54
CA SER A 39 6.27 -24.67 -23.76
C SER A 39 7.31 -23.59 -23.39
N ASP A 40 8.28 -23.37 -24.27
CA ASP A 40 9.40 -22.45 -23.99
C ASP A 40 8.95 -21.01 -23.73
N TYR A 41 7.90 -20.56 -24.41
CA TYR A 41 7.27 -19.26 -24.18
C TYR A 41 6.74 -19.13 -22.74
N TYR A 42 6.02 -20.14 -22.23
CA TYR A 42 5.50 -20.10 -20.87
C TYR A 42 6.57 -20.23 -19.79
N LYS A 43 7.66 -20.98 -20.05
CA LYS A 43 8.83 -21.02 -19.16
C LYS A 43 9.38 -19.61 -18.93
N PHE A 44 9.64 -18.89 -20.01
CA PHE A 44 10.18 -17.53 -19.94
C PHE A 44 9.24 -16.58 -19.20
N ILE A 45 7.93 -16.65 -19.49
CA ILE A 45 6.91 -15.84 -18.81
C ILE A 45 6.86 -16.13 -17.31
N LEU A 46 6.75 -17.40 -16.91
CA LEU A 46 6.60 -17.77 -15.51
C LEU A 46 7.83 -17.41 -14.68
N VAL A 47 9.03 -17.59 -15.22
CA VAL A 47 10.28 -17.16 -14.56
C VAL A 47 10.27 -15.64 -14.39
N THR A 48 9.94 -14.90 -15.45
CA THR A 48 9.88 -13.43 -15.42
C THR A 48 8.84 -12.94 -14.41
N ILE A 49 7.64 -13.51 -14.40
CA ILE A 49 6.57 -13.21 -13.44
C ILE A 49 7.02 -13.51 -12.01
N THR A 50 7.67 -14.64 -11.78
CA THR A 50 8.15 -15.02 -10.44
C THR A 50 9.14 -13.99 -9.92
N ILE A 51 10.09 -13.54 -10.73
CA ILE A 51 11.06 -12.49 -10.36
C ILE A 51 10.33 -11.15 -10.13
N LEU A 52 9.47 -10.74 -11.06
CA LEU A 52 8.74 -9.47 -11.00
C LEU A 52 7.86 -9.39 -9.75
N VAL A 53 7.07 -10.42 -9.45
CA VAL A 53 6.25 -10.50 -8.25
C VAL A 53 7.11 -10.43 -7.00
N SER A 54 8.26 -11.11 -7.00
CA SER A 54 9.15 -11.11 -5.83
C SER A 54 9.69 -9.74 -5.51
N LEU A 55 10.27 -9.06 -6.50
CA LEU A 55 10.81 -7.71 -6.31
C LEU A 55 9.70 -6.73 -5.93
N THR A 56 8.57 -6.81 -6.63
CA THR A 56 7.44 -5.92 -6.37
C THR A 56 6.86 -6.15 -4.98
N GLU A 57 6.71 -7.40 -4.54
CA GLU A 57 6.13 -7.72 -3.23
C GLU A 57 7.02 -7.21 -2.09
N LEU A 58 8.35 -7.33 -2.21
CA LEU A 58 9.28 -6.80 -1.22
C LEU A 58 9.16 -5.28 -1.08
N ILE A 59 9.17 -4.56 -2.21
CA ILE A 59 9.02 -3.09 -2.22
C ILE A 59 7.64 -2.71 -1.68
N ARG A 60 6.60 -3.41 -2.11
CA ARG A 60 5.22 -3.18 -1.68
C ARG A 60 5.10 -3.35 -0.17
N LEU A 61 5.52 -4.47 0.40
CA LEU A 61 5.46 -4.70 1.86
C LEU A 61 6.22 -3.63 2.65
N TYR A 62 7.40 -3.21 2.17
CA TYR A 62 8.16 -2.11 2.78
C TYR A 62 7.37 -0.79 2.77
N LEU A 63 6.85 -0.38 1.62
CA LEU A 63 6.07 0.85 1.47
C LEU A 63 4.78 0.81 2.31
N GLY A 64 4.10 -0.33 2.38
CA GLY A 64 2.90 -0.51 3.20
C GLY A 64 3.21 -0.35 4.68
N TYR A 65 4.30 -0.97 5.16
CA TYR A 65 4.74 -0.89 6.55
C TYR A 65 5.12 0.55 6.94
N VAL A 66 5.98 1.18 6.15
CA VAL A 66 6.47 2.55 6.39
C VAL A 66 5.33 3.57 6.24
N GLY A 67 4.55 3.48 5.16
CA GLY A 67 3.46 4.41 4.87
C GLY A 67 2.36 4.38 5.91
N ASN A 68 2.00 3.20 6.42
CA ASN A 68 0.97 3.07 7.45
C ASN A 68 1.46 3.51 8.84
N LEU A 69 2.66 3.07 9.26
CA LEU A 69 3.19 3.39 10.60
C LEU A 69 3.65 4.84 10.75
N LEU A 70 4.32 5.37 9.73
CA LEU A 70 4.82 6.75 9.75
C LEU A 70 3.81 7.74 9.17
N GLU A 71 2.58 7.28 8.88
CA GLU A 71 1.49 8.07 8.30
C GLU A 71 1.90 8.84 7.03
N LYS A 72 2.79 8.25 6.22
CA LYS A 72 3.31 8.89 5.02
C LYS A 72 2.46 8.55 3.80
N VAL A 73 1.69 9.55 3.37
CA VAL A 73 0.79 9.47 2.22
C VAL A 73 1.48 9.00 0.94
N PRO A 74 2.66 9.52 0.54
CA PRO A 74 3.30 9.12 -0.71
C PRO A 74 3.69 7.63 -0.73
N GLU A 75 4.26 7.13 0.36
CA GLU A 75 4.67 5.74 0.51
C GLU A 75 3.46 4.80 0.50
N LEU A 76 2.39 5.16 1.22
CA LEU A 76 1.16 4.38 1.24
C LEU A 76 0.44 4.42 -0.13
N ALA A 77 0.56 5.51 -0.88
CA ALA A 77 0.05 5.60 -2.25
C ALA A 77 0.85 4.70 -3.19
N GLY A 78 2.18 4.65 -3.03
CA GLY A 78 3.06 3.71 -3.73
C GLY A 78 2.68 2.25 -3.44
N PHE A 79 2.44 1.90 -2.18
CA PHE A 79 1.91 0.59 -1.79
C PHE A 79 0.61 0.23 -2.52
N TRP A 80 -0.35 1.16 -2.53
CA TRP A 80 -1.65 0.96 -3.16
C TRP A 80 -1.54 0.84 -4.68
N LEU A 81 -0.68 1.66 -5.31
CA LEU A 81 -0.39 1.63 -6.73
C LEU A 81 0.26 0.31 -7.15
N LEU A 82 1.30 -0.14 -6.42
CA LEU A 82 1.94 -1.43 -6.66
C LEU A 82 0.98 -2.60 -6.44
N THR A 83 0.03 -2.47 -5.51
CA THR A 83 -1.01 -3.48 -5.30
C THR A 83 -1.93 -3.62 -6.54
N LEU A 84 -2.33 -2.51 -7.15
CA LEU A 84 -3.29 -2.52 -8.26
C LEU A 84 -2.68 -2.70 -9.65
N LEU A 85 -1.49 -2.13 -9.91
CA LEU A 85 -0.92 -2.09 -11.25
C LEU A 85 -0.12 -3.35 -11.60
N PRO A 86 0.97 -3.71 -10.89
CA PRO A 86 1.67 -4.95 -11.18
C PRO A 86 1.04 -6.17 -10.50
N GLN A 87 0.64 -6.07 -9.22
CA GLN A 87 0.30 -7.27 -8.44
C GLN A 87 -1.06 -7.87 -8.82
N LEU A 88 -2.09 -7.03 -9.03
CA LEU A 88 -3.43 -7.49 -9.38
C LEU A 88 -3.48 -8.18 -10.76
N PRO A 89 -2.95 -7.60 -11.86
CA PRO A 89 -3.02 -8.28 -13.17
C PRO A 89 -2.23 -9.58 -13.19
N VAL A 90 -1.08 -9.62 -12.49
CA VAL A 90 -0.27 -10.83 -12.42
C VAL A 90 -0.98 -11.93 -11.64
N ILE A 91 -1.59 -11.63 -10.49
CA ILE A 91 -2.30 -12.68 -9.72
C ILE A 91 -3.54 -13.18 -10.47
N LEU A 92 -4.24 -12.30 -11.20
CA LEU A 92 -5.34 -12.69 -12.07
C LEU A 92 -4.85 -13.61 -13.21
N PHE A 93 -3.72 -13.27 -13.84
CA PHE A 93 -3.10 -14.11 -14.87
C PHE A 93 -2.76 -15.50 -14.33
N LEU A 94 -2.13 -15.59 -13.15
CA LEU A 94 -1.77 -16.87 -12.52
C LEU A 94 -3.00 -17.69 -12.09
N LEU A 95 -4.12 -17.04 -11.77
CA LEU A 95 -5.35 -17.72 -11.31
C LEU A 95 -6.26 -18.21 -12.43
N PHE A 96 -6.33 -17.48 -13.54
CA PHE A 96 -7.33 -17.70 -14.60
C PHE A 96 -6.74 -18.24 -15.90
N ASN A 97 -5.43 -18.19 -16.09
CA ASN A 97 -4.82 -18.72 -17.30
C ASN A 97 -4.61 -20.24 -17.21
N GLU A 98 -5.64 -21.00 -17.58
CA GLU A 98 -5.62 -22.47 -17.59
C GLU A 98 -4.53 -23.06 -18.51
N ALA A 99 -4.00 -22.28 -19.46
CA ALA A 99 -2.87 -22.72 -20.31
C ALA A 99 -1.56 -22.95 -19.53
N LEU A 100 -1.49 -22.48 -18.28
CA LEU A 100 -0.35 -22.71 -17.38
C LEU A 100 -0.34 -24.10 -16.73
N GLN A 101 -1.33 -24.95 -17.03
CA GLN A 101 -1.56 -26.25 -16.39
C GLN A 101 -1.52 -26.12 -14.86
N ILE A 102 -2.43 -25.29 -14.33
CA ILE A 102 -2.42 -24.87 -12.93
C ILE A 102 -2.75 -26.08 -12.04
N HIS A 103 -1.85 -26.43 -11.14
CA HIS A 103 -2.13 -27.48 -10.14
C HIS A 103 -3.13 -26.96 -9.09
N PRO A 104 -4.03 -27.80 -8.54
CA PRO A 104 -4.97 -27.35 -7.50
C PRO A 104 -4.29 -26.70 -6.28
N LEU A 105 -3.11 -27.21 -5.90
CA LEU A 105 -2.28 -26.64 -4.83
C LEU A 105 -1.74 -25.25 -5.20
N GLU A 106 -1.24 -25.09 -6.44
CA GLU A 106 -0.77 -23.81 -6.99
C GLU A 106 -1.90 -22.77 -6.95
N ARG A 107 -3.10 -23.17 -7.41
CA ARG A 107 -4.29 -22.33 -7.40
C ARG A 107 -4.67 -21.90 -5.99
N ALA A 108 -4.68 -22.82 -5.02
CA ALA A 108 -5.02 -22.51 -3.64
C ALA A 108 -4.05 -21.47 -3.04
N VAL A 109 -2.75 -21.63 -3.28
CA VAL A 109 -1.70 -20.72 -2.80
C VAL A 109 -1.85 -19.33 -3.44
N HIS A 110 -2.17 -19.25 -4.73
CA HIS A 110 -2.47 -17.99 -5.40
C HIS A 110 -3.77 -17.34 -4.91
N ILE A 111 -4.82 -18.10 -4.59
CA ILE A 111 -6.07 -17.58 -4.02
C ILE A 111 -5.80 -16.92 -2.67
N VAL A 112 -5.02 -17.55 -1.80
CA VAL A 112 -4.68 -16.99 -0.49
C VAL A 112 -3.91 -15.68 -0.66
N PHE A 113 -2.94 -15.63 -1.58
CA PHE A 113 -2.22 -14.40 -1.89
C PHE A 113 -3.14 -13.29 -2.43
N ALA A 114 -4.06 -13.64 -3.35
CA ALA A 114 -5.04 -12.71 -3.88
C ALA A 114 -5.99 -12.16 -2.79
N ALA A 115 -6.34 -12.98 -1.80
CA ALA A 115 -7.15 -12.57 -0.66
C ALA A 115 -6.41 -11.54 0.22
N PHE A 116 -5.14 -11.79 0.54
CA PHE A 116 -4.28 -10.81 1.21
C PHE A 116 -4.21 -9.49 0.43
N LEU A 117 -3.94 -9.58 -0.87
CA LEU A 117 -3.79 -8.43 -1.75
C LEU A 117 -5.08 -7.59 -1.80
N SER A 118 -6.23 -8.25 -1.94
CA SER A 118 -7.55 -7.62 -2.01
C SER A 118 -7.91 -6.92 -0.71
N PHE A 119 -7.72 -7.60 0.42
CA PHE A 119 -7.94 -7.01 1.75
C PHE A 119 -7.07 -5.76 1.96
N GLN A 120 -5.78 -5.88 1.63
CA GLN A 120 -4.83 -4.78 1.78
C GLN A 120 -5.15 -3.60 0.85
N ALA A 121 -5.59 -3.85 -0.38
CA ALA A 121 -6.01 -2.81 -1.32
C ALA A 121 -7.17 -1.97 -0.75
N VAL A 122 -8.19 -2.64 -0.20
CA VAL A 122 -9.36 -1.99 0.40
C VAL A 122 -8.97 -1.22 1.66
N ALA A 123 -8.23 -1.85 2.57
CA ALA A 123 -7.80 -1.22 3.81
C ALA A 123 -6.88 0.00 3.56
N ALA A 124 -5.94 -0.11 2.61
CA ALA A 124 -5.06 0.99 2.25
C ALA A 124 -5.82 2.12 1.54
N PHE A 125 -6.81 1.83 0.70
CA PHE A 125 -7.65 2.87 0.11
C PHE A 125 -8.36 3.73 1.17
N PHE A 126 -8.98 3.10 2.16
CA PHE A 126 -9.63 3.83 3.25
C PHE A 126 -8.62 4.64 4.08
N THR A 127 -7.44 4.07 4.34
CA THR A 127 -6.37 4.74 5.10
C THR A 127 -5.84 5.96 4.34
N LEU A 128 -5.58 5.82 3.04
CA LEU A 128 -5.18 6.91 2.15
C LEU A 128 -6.21 8.03 2.13
N ARG A 129 -7.49 7.70 1.95
CA ARG A 129 -8.55 8.70 1.93
C ARG A 129 -8.61 9.51 3.23
N ARG A 130 -8.45 8.84 4.39
CA ARG A 130 -8.38 9.51 5.70
C ARG A 130 -7.15 10.40 5.80
N MET A 131 -5.97 9.89 5.44
CA MET A 131 -4.72 10.66 5.52
C MET A 131 -4.71 11.89 4.62
N VAL A 132 -5.20 11.78 3.38
CA VAL A 132 -5.30 12.91 2.45
C VAL A 132 -6.26 13.97 2.97
N ASN A 133 -7.42 13.58 3.50
CA ASN A 133 -8.39 14.52 4.05
C ASN A 133 -7.82 15.29 5.26
N THR A 134 -7.14 14.59 6.16
CA THR A 134 -6.50 15.22 7.32
C THR A 134 -5.37 16.14 6.88
N LEU A 135 -4.54 15.73 5.92
CA LEU A 135 -3.48 16.57 5.38
C LEU A 135 -4.05 17.85 4.77
N ALA A 136 -5.11 17.75 3.96
CA ALA A 136 -5.80 18.90 3.39
C ALA A 136 -6.39 19.84 4.46
N SER A 137 -6.95 19.31 5.55
CA SER A 137 -7.47 20.12 6.65
C SER A 137 -6.37 20.90 7.37
N ARG A 138 -5.21 20.27 7.61
CA ARG A 138 -4.06 20.90 8.28
C ARG A 138 -3.44 21.99 7.42
N PHE A 139 -3.32 21.75 6.11
CA PHE A 139 -2.84 22.77 5.17
C PHE A 139 -3.74 24.00 5.17
N ARG A 140 -5.07 23.81 5.06
CA ARG A 140 -6.02 24.92 5.11
C ARG A 140 -5.93 25.71 6.41
N LEU A 141 -5.90 25.05 7.56
CA LEU A 141 -5.74 25.72 8.86
C LEU A 141 -4.43 26.52 8.95
N THR A 142 -3.33 25.95 8.44
CA THR A 142 -2.02 26.62 8.42
C THR A 142 -2.05 27.86 7.53
N GLU A 143 -2.71 27.80 6.37
CA GLU A 143 -2.89 28.95 5.50
C GLU A 143 -3.75 30.04 6.16
N PHE A 144 -4.87 29.67 6.79
CA PHE A 144 -5.69 30.62 7.57
C PHE A 144 -4.88 31.33 8.65
N HIS A 145 -4.11 30.58 9.45
CA HIS A 145 -3.29 31.17 10.52
C HIS A 145 -2.22 32.13 9.98
N ARG A 146 -1.55 31.76 8.87
CA ARG A 146 -0.60 32.66 8.19
C ARG A 146 -1.26 33.96 7.70
N LEU A 147 -2.49 33.88 7.18
CA LEU A 147 -3.23 35.06 6.73
C LEU A 147 -3.67 35.95 7.90
N GLU A 148 -4.01 35.37 9.05
CA GLU A 148 -4.31 36.11 10.28
C GLU A 148 -3.07 36.83 10.83
N GLU A 149 -1.91 36.16 10.88
CA GLU A 149 -0.64 36.77 11.31
C GLU A 149 -0.19 37.90 10.38
N GLN A 150 -0.46 37.80 9.08
CA GLN A 150 -0.12 38.84 8.10
C GLN A 150 -1.09 40.03 8.10
N ARG A 151 -2.21 39.97 8.83
CA ARG A 151 -3.19 41.06 8.89
C ARG A 151 -2.65 42.15 9.84
N PRO A 152 -2.21 43.32 9.35
CA PRO A 152 -1.71 44.37 10.22
C PRO A 152 -2.91 45.04 10.90
N GLY A 153 -3.05 44.89 12.23
CA GLY A 153 -3.98 45.72 13.00
C GLY A 153 -4.90 45.03 14.02
N ALA A 154 -4.46 44.00 14.74
CA ALA A 154 -5.22 43.46 15.88
C ALA A 154 -4.43 43.54 17.21
N GLY A 155 -3.68 44.63 17.41
CA GLY A 155 -2.86 44.81 18.61
C GLY A 155 -2.49 46.26 18.87
N ARG A 156 -3.49 47.10 19.17
CA ARG A 156 -3.41 48.30 20.05
C ARG A 156 -4.75 49.03 20.05
N ASP A 157 -5.68 48.55 20.85
CA ASP A 157 -6.72 49.39 21.43
C ASP A 157 -6.89 48.97 22.89
N SER A 158 -6.19 49.67 23.79
CA SER A 158 -6.53 49.70 25.20
C SER A 158 -7.38 50.95 25.45
N PRO A 159 -8.57 50.85 26.06
CA PRO A 159 -9.35 52.01 26.44
C PRO A 159 -8.63 52.73 27.59
N GLY A 160 -8.60 54.05 27.50
CA GLY A 160 -7.63 54.89 28.21
C GLY A 160 -7.76 54.98 29.73
N THR A 161 -6.79 55.68 30.29
CA THR A 161 -6.93 56.44 31.53
C THR A 161 -6.17 57.75 31.35
N GLY A 162 -6.91 58.85 31.32
CA GLY A 162 -6.32 60.17 31.44
C GLY A 162 -5.73 60.38 32.83
N SER A 163 -4.69 61.20 32.90
CA SER A 163 -4.48 62.07 34.05
C SER A 163 -3.72 63.30 33.59
N ALA A 164 -4.31 64.45 33.89
CA ALA A 164 -3.69 65.75 33.83
C ALA A 164 -2.50 65.84 34.81
N ALA A 165 -1.48 66.59 34.40
CA ALA A 165 -0.67 67.47 35.24
C ALA A 165 0.10 68.43 34.32
#